data_AF-X0UWU3-F1
#
_entry.id   AF-X0UWU3-F1
#
_cell.length_a   1.000
_cell.length_b   1.000
_cell.length_c   1.000
_cell.angle_alpha   90.00
_cell.angle_beta   90.00
_cell.angle_gamma   90.00
#
_symmetry.space_group_name_H-M   'P 1'
#
loop_
_entity.id
_entity.type
_entity.pdbx_description
1 polymer ?
#
loop_
_entity_poly.entity_id
_entity_poly.type
_entity_poly.pdbx_seq_one_letter_code
_entity_poly.pdbx_strand_id
1 'polypeptide(L)'
;MTSAERVRSAFDHRQQSVCREPDRVPIYEQSVCCRVASEIMGRRMRTGGGRIRWEETSARWESETAWQEYVGHLIEDVGDLIRALNFDLVGMPWRHSARPSAKLDDFTFRYEDPEIGLWSVFHYDEGTDVFDQVDSSIRSEGIAAIEKAVAAAERGAENAGPPTVEAMAELHALAHAAGGERAVKSGAGFLQIPVEAAWLEAAASRPDLIERYLDAGVRQALVSIPELPKYGISVLWAGGDLASNGGP
;
A
#
# COMPACT_ATOMS: atom_id res chain seq x y z
N MET A 1 -2.56 8.45 -28.30
CA MET A 1 -3.26 8.54 -27.01
C MET A 1 -2.20 8.44 -25.92
N THR A 2 -2.25 9.30 -24.91
CA THR A 2 -1.31 9.21 -23.79
C THR A 2 -1.66 8.04 -22.88
N SER A 3 -0.75 7.61 -22.00
CA SER A 3 -1.03 6.50 -21.07
C SER A 3 -2.21 6.83 -20.14
N ALA A 4 -2.30 8.06 -19.65
CA ALA A 4 -3.43 8.52 -18.84
C ALA A 4 -4.75 8.51 -19.62
N GLU A 5 -4.76 8.98 -20.87
CA GLU A 5 -5.94 8.93 -21.73
C GLU A 5 -6.38 7.48 -22.00
N ARG A 6 -5.43 6.57 -22.23
CA ARG A 6 -5.68 5.14 -22.48
C ARG A 6 -6.33 4.44 -21.31
N VAL A 7 -5.84 4.73 -20.10
CA VAL A 7 -6.43 4.19 -18.87
C VAL A 7 -7.84 4.73 -18.70
N ARG A 8 -8.05 6.03 -18.85
CA ARG A 8 -9.38 6.64 -18.74
C ARG A 8 -10.38 6.04 -19.73
N SER A 9 -10.00 5.91 -21.00
CA SER A 9 -10.89 5.35 -22.02
C SER A 9 -11.31 3.91 -21.72
N ALA A 10 -10.45 3.12 -21.06
CA ALA A 10 -10.78 1.77 -20.63
C ALA A 10 -11.89 1.71 -19.55
N PHE A 11 -12.07 2.77 -18.76
CA PHE A 11 -13.17 2.87 -17.79
C PHE A 11 -14.43 3.54 -18.38
N ASP A 12 -14.27 4.38 -19.40
CA ASP A 12 -15.37 5.14 -20.01
C ASP A 12 -16.26 4.32 -20.99
N HIS A 13 -15.90 3.06 -21.28
CA HIS A 13 -16.59 2.18 -22.25
C HIS A 13 -18.10 2.00 -22.04
N ARG A 14 -18.68 2.40 -20.90
CA ARG A 14 -20.11 2.26 -20.60
C ARG A 14 -20.91 3.56 -20.53
N GLN A 15 -20.28 4.72 -20.62
CA GLN A 15 -20.94 6.00 -20.29
C GLN A 15 -21.24 6.92 -21.49
N GLN A 16 -20.82 6.58 -22.71
CA GLN A 16 -20.97 7.47 -23.86
C GLN A 16 -21.63 6.78 -25.05
N SER A 17 -22.49 7.52 -25.76
CA SER A 17 -23.12 7.11 -27.04
C SER A 17 -22.12 6.96 -28.19
N VAL A 18 -20.86 7.36 -27.97
CA VAL A 18 -19.71 7.11 -28.85
C VAL A 18 -18.61 6.49 -27.98
N CYS A 19 -18.39 5.19 -28.09
CA CYS A 19 -17.27 4.52 -27.41
C CYS A 19 -15.95 4.99 -28.03
N ARG A 20 -15.10 5.66 -27.25
CA ARG A 20 -13.70 5.89 -27.62
C ARG A 20 -12.89 4.68 -27.16
N GLU A 21 -12.60 3.77 -28.07
CA GLU A 21 -11.74 2.62 -27.75
C GLU A 21 -10.30 3.08 -27.47
N PRO A 22 -9.62 2.46 -26.48
CA PRO A 22 -8.20 2.69 -26.27
C PRO A 22 -7.40 2.19 -27.48
N ASP A 23 -6.27 2.83 -27.77
CA ASP A 23 -5.37 2.41 -28.86
C ASP A 23 -4.68 1.06 -28.61
N ARG A 24 -4.59 0.64 -27.35
CA ARG A 24 -4.29 -0.73 -26.89
C ARG A 24 -4.79 -0.94 -25.46
N VAL A 25 -4.85 -2.18 -24.99
CA VAL A 25 -5.14 -2.49 -23.58
C VAL A 25 -4.14 -1.76 -22.67
N PRO A 26 -4.58 -1.02 -21.64
CA PRO A 26 -3.68 -0.45 -20.64
C PRO A 26 -2.94 -1.55 -19.88
N ILE A 27 -1.64 -1.36 -19.66
CA ILE A 27 -0.78 -2.33 -18.98
C ILE A 27 -0.43 -1.78 -17.60
N TYR A 28 -0.64 -2.57 -16.56
CA TYR A 28 -0.17 -2.26 -15.22
C TYR A 28 -0.03 -3.53 -14.40
N GLU A 29 0.92 -3.49 -13.47
CA GLU A 29 1.11 -4.49 -12.44
C GLU A 29 1.31 -3.77 -11.10
N GLN A 30 0.71 -4.29 -10.03
CA GLN A 30 0.76 -3.68 -8.71
C GLN A 30 2.18 -3.68 -8.15
N SER A 31 2.94 -4.76 -8.41
CA SER A 31 4.35 -4.86 -8.06
C SER A 31 5.08 -5.91 -8.90
N VAL A 32 6.35 -5.65 -9.21
CA VAL A 32 7.26 -6.64 -9.81
C VAL A 32 8.33 -6.93 -8.77
N CYS A 33 8.47 -8.19 -8.37
CA CYS A 33 9.46 -8.58 -7.36
C CYS A 33 10.89 -8.19 -7.79
N CYS A 34 11.72 -7.79 -6.82
CA CYS A 34 13.07 -7.29 -7.08
C CYS A 34 13.92 -8.22 -7.96
N ARG A 35 13.80 -9.54 -7.78
CA ARG A 35 14.55 -10.53 -8.58
C ARG A 35 14.20 -10.43 -10.06
N VAL A 36 12.92 -10.51 -10.40
CA VAL A 36 12.45 -10.44 -11.80
C VAL A 36 12.76 -9.09 -12.41
N ALA A 37 12.55 -7.99 -11.68
CA ALA A 37 12.90 -6.67 -12.15
C ALA A 37 14.42 -6.53 -12.42
N SER A 38 15.25 -7.12 -11.56
CA SER A 38 16.71 -7.08 -11.74
C SER A 38 17.17 -7.86 -12.98
N GLU A 39 16.54 -9.00 -13.26
CA GLU A 39 16.78 -9.79 -14.46
C GLU A 39 16.38 -9.02 -15.73
N ILE A 40 15.20 -8.38 -15.73
CA ILE A 40 14.71 -7.56 -16.85
C ILE A 40 15.66 -6.39 -17.12
N MET A 41 16.11 -5.70 -16.07
CA MET A 41 16.86 -4.45 -16.18
C MET A 41 18.38 -4.66 -16.27
N GLY A 42 18.87 -5.87 -16.03
CA GLY A 42 20.31 -6.19 -16.05
C GLY A 42 21.13 -5.54 -14.93
N ARG A 43 20.46 -5.04 -13.87
CA ARG A 43 21.08 -4.42 -12.68
C ARG A 43 20.22 -4.69 -11.46
N ARG A 44 20.76 -4.53 -10.25
CA ARG A 44 19.96 -4.66 -9.02
C ARG A 44 18.84 -3.60 -9.01
N MET A 45 17.62 -4.04 -8.74
CA MET A 45 16.40 -3.22 -8.67
C MET A 45 15.70 -3.34 -7.32
N ARG A 46 15.10 -2.25 -6.84
CA ARG A 46 14.23 -2.17 -5.65
C ARG A 46 12.80 -1.84 -6.08
N THR A 47 11.98 -2.85 -6.36
CA THR A 47 10.67 -2.63 -7.02
C THR A 47 9.48 -3.31 -6.37
N GLY A 48 9.67 -4.38 -5.58
CA GLY A 48 8.56 -5.12 -4.97
C GLY A 48 8.98 -6.36 -4.20
N GLY A 49 8.01 -7.03 -3.58
CA GLY A 49 8.22 -8.23 -2.76
C GLY A 49 8.47 -7.95 -1.28
N GLY A 50 8.70 -9.01 -0.49
CA GLY A 50 9.08 -8.89 0.93
C GLY A 50 10.39 -8.14 1.10
N ARG A 51 11.34 -8.35 0.18
CA ARG A 51 12.64 -7.70 0.19
C ARG A 51 12.59 -6.20 0.34
N ILE A 52 11.73 -5.49 -0.41
CA ILE A 52 11.71 -4.03 -0.30
C ILE A 52 11.23 -3.55 1.07
N ARG A 53 10.32 -4.30 1.71
CA ARG A 53 9.76 -3.95 3.02
C ARG A 53 10.79 -4.20 4.12
N TRP A 54 11.53 -5.30 4.03
CA TRP A 54 12.65 -5.60 4.94
C TRP A 54 13.82 -4.63 4.76
N GLU A 55 14.25 -4.36 3.52
CA GLU A 55 15.36 -3.43 3.25
C GLU A 55 15.00 -2.00 3.68
N GLU A 56 13.77 -1.55 3.42
CA GLU A 56 13.29 -0.24 3.89
C GLU A 56 13.27 -0.18 5.42
N THR A 57 12.74 -1.21 6.09
CA THR A 57 12.73 -1.33 7.55
C THR A 57 14.15 -1.28 8.12
N SER A 58 15.08 -2.00 7.50
CA SER A 58 16.49 -2.05 7.92
C SER A 58 17.14 -0.67 7.80
N ALA A 59 16.94 0.02 6.66
CA ALA A 59 17.41 1.39 6.47
C ALA A 59 16.77 2.35 7.49
N ARG A 60 15.48 2.18 7.79
CA ARG A 60 14.73 2.96 8.80
C ARG A 60 15.25 2.76 10.22
N TRP A 61 15.69 1.54 10.55
CA TRP A 61 16.32 1.21 11.82
C TRP A 61 17.69 1.88 11.94
N GLU A 62 18.49 1.85 10.88
CA GLU A 62 19.84 2.44 10.85
C GLU A 62 19.83 3.95 11.09
N SER A 63 19.11 4.72 10.27
CA SER A 63 18.99 6.17 10.44
C SER A 63 17.92 6.79 9.54
N GLU A 64 17.56 8.04 9.82
CA GLU A 64 16.70 8.82 8.92
C GLU A 64 17.35 8.96 7.53
N THR A 65 18.66 9.26 7.47
CA THR A 65 19.40 9.44 6.21
C THR A 65 19.42 8.17 5.38
N ALA A 66 19.74 7.01 5.99
CA ALA A 66 19.76 5.73 5.30
C ALA A 66 18.39 5.39 4.69
N TRP A 67 17.31 5.66 5.43
CA TRP A 67 15.94 5.49 4.91
C TRP A 67 15.65 6.39 3.71
N GLN A 68 15.96 7.68 3.79
CA GLN A 68 15.72 8.62 2.69
C GLN A 68 16.51 8.24 1.43
N GLU A 69 17.77 7.83 1.58
CA GLU A 69 18.60 7.32 0.47
C GLU A 69 18.03 6.04 -0.14
N TYR A 70 17.52 5.13 0.70
CA TYR A 70 16.88 3.91 0.22
C TYR A 70 15.61 4.22 -0.59
N VAL A 71 14.75 5.11 -0.08
CA VAL A 71 13.51 5.53 -0.74
C VAL A 71 13.80 6.23 -2.07
N GLY A 72 14.81 7.09 -2.13
CA GLY A 72 15.25 7.73 -3.36
C GLY A 72 15.61 6.71 -4.46
N HIS A 73 16.46 5.74 -4.13
CA HIS A 73 16.80 4.66 -5.07
C HIS A 73 15.60 3.79 -5.47
N LEU A 74 14.68 3.53 -4.54
CA LEU A 74 13.45 2.78 -4.85
C LEU A 74 12.57 3.54 -5.85
N ILE A 75 12.41 4.85 -5.67
CA ILE A 75 11.64 5.70 -6.60
C ILE A 75 12.26 5.67 -8.01
N GLU A 76 13.58 5.82 -8.10
CA GLU A 76 14.30 5.72 -9.38
C GLU A 76 14.13 4.34 -10.02
N ASP A 77 14.33 3.25 -9.26
CA ASP A 77 14.21 1.87 -9.74
C ASP A 77 12.80 1.55 -10.25
N VAL A 78 11.77 1.95 -9.51
CA VAL A 78 10.37 1.75 -9.94
C VAL A 78 10.05 2.60 -11.17
N GLY A 79 10.51 3.85 -11.22
CA GLY A 79 10.34 4.72 -12.38
C GLY A 79 11.00 4.15 -13.65
N ASP A 80 12.24 3.68 -13.54
CA ASP A 80 12.99 3.01 -14.60
C ASP A 80 12.24 1.78 -15.13
N LEU A 81 11.74 0.94 -14.23
CA LEU A 81 10.99 -0.26 -14.60
C LEU A 81 9.68 0.08 -15.32
N ILE A 82 8.93 1.07 -14.82
CA ILE A 82 7.69 1.55 -15.45
C ILE A 82 7.94 2.06 -16.87
N ARG A 83 9.09 2.73 -17.10
CA ARG A 83 9.52 3.16 -18.44
C ARG A 83 9.85 1.98 -19.33
N ALA A 84 10.67 1.05 -18.85
CA ALA A 84 11.11 -0.11 -19.60
C ALA A 84 9.95 -1.04 -20.01
N LEU A 85 8.99 -1.26 -19.11
CA LEU A 85 7.82 -2.12 -19.34
C LEU A 85 6.63 -1.39 -19.95
N ASN A 86 6.73 -0.07 -20.17
CA ASN A 86 5.68 0.76 -20.75
C ASN A 86 4.33 0.69 -19.99
N PHE A 87 4.36 0.63 -18.66
CA PHE A 87 3.17 0.57 -17.80
C PHE A 87 2.34 1.85 -17.83
N ASP A 88 1.06 1.80 -18.11
CA ASP A 88 0.24 3.00 -18.27
C ASP A 88 -0.13 3.69 -16.95
N LEU A 89 0.03 2.99 -15.82
CA LEU A 89 -0.21 3.48 -14.49
C LEU A 89 1.07 3.55 -13.65
N VAL A 90 1.11 4.51 -12.74
CA VAL A 90 2.14 4.69 -11.73
C VAL A 90 1.50 4.63 -10.34
N GLY A 91 2.14 3.93 -9.41
CA GLY A 91 1.95 4.20 -8.01
C GLY A 91 2.96 3.45 -7.15
N MET A 92 3.08 3.90 -5.90
CA MET A 92 4.05 3.32 -4.98
C MET A 92 3.81 1.82 -4.80
N PRO A 93 4.89 1.01 -4.78
CA PRO A 93 4.79 -0.39 -4.39
C PRO A 93 4.42 -0.50 -2.91
N TRP A 94 3.99 -1.69 -2.48
CA TRP A 94 3.65 -1.93 -1.09
C TRP A 94 4.91 -1.89 -0.21
N ARG A 95 4.96 -0.90 0.67
CA ARG A 95 6.10 -0.57 1.53
C ARG A 95 5.76 -0.79 3.00
N HIS A 96 6.80 -0.80 3.84
CA HIS A 96 6.64 -0.79 5.29
C HIS A 96 7.50 0.32 5.88
N SER A 97 6.91 1.53 5.94
CA SER A 97 7.61 2.78 6.26
C SER A 97 7.65 3.11 7.76
N ALA A 98 6.93 2.35 8.58
CA ALA A 98 6.90 2.53 10.02
C ALA A 98 8.31 2.31 10.61
N ARG A 99 8.67 3.12 11.60
CA ARG A 99 9.92 2.90 12.33
C ARG A 99 9.73 1.73 13.30
N PRO A 100 10.58 0.68 13.26
CA PRO A 100 10.50 -0.39 14.24
C PRO A 100 10.88 0.13 15.63
N SER A 101 10.20 -0.39 16.66
CA SER A 101 10.49 -0.10 18.07
C SER A 101 11.66 -0.94 18.60
N ALA A 102 11.91 -2.11 18.01
CA ALA A 102 13.07 -2.94 18.30
C ALA A 102 13.49 -3.80 17.10
N LYS A 103 14.80 -4.03 16.97
CA LYS A 103 15.38 -5.07 16.11
C LYS A 103 15.63 -6.31 16.97
N LEU A 104 14.92 -7.40 16.70
CA LEU A 104 15.04 -8.66 17.46
C LEU A 104 16.20 -9.51 16.94
N ASP A 105 16.38 -9.52 15.62
CA ASP A 105 17.54 -10.07 14.90
C ASP A 105 17.68 -9.39 13.53
N ASP A 106 18.53 -9.89 12.64
CA ASP A 106 18.78 -9.28 11.31
C ASP A 106 17.57 -9.30 10.35
N PHE A 107 16.62 -10.19 10.58
CA PHE A 107 15.44 -10.39 9.75
C PHE A 107 14.13 -10.11 10.48
N THR A 108 14.18 -9.90 11.79
CA THR A 108 12.99 -9.79 12.65
C THR A 108 12.94 -8.43 13.37
N PHE A 109 11.82 -7.74 13.19
CA PHE A 109 11.56 -6.42 13.78
C PHE A 109 10.26 -6.40 14.57
N ARG A 110 10.25 -5.67 15.68
CA ARG A 110 9.06 -5.38 16.48
C ARG A 110 8.61 -3.95 16.23
N TYR A 111 7.30 -3.77 16.17
CA TYR A 111 6.61 -2.48 16.10
C TYR A 111 5.66 -2.40 17.28
N GLU A 112 5.67 -1.27 17.96
CA GLU A 112 4.83 -1.03 19.12
C GLU A 112 4.30 0.39 19.05
N ASP A 113 2.99 0.52 19.16
CA ASP A 113 2.34 1.80 19.34
C ASP A 113 2.20 2.06 20.85
N PRO A 114 3.00 2.98 21.42
CA PRO A 114 3.00 3.23 22.85
C PRO A 114 1.70 3.88 23.36
N GLU A 115 0.91 4.51 22.49
CA GLU A 115 -0.33 5.18 22.90
C GLU A 115 -1.46 4.20 23.13
N ILE A 116 -1.55 3.17 22.28
CA ILE A 116 -2.63 2.17 22.33
C ILE A 116 -2.19 0.81 22.84
N GLY A 117 -0.86 0.61 22.99
CA GLY A 117 -0.27 -0.63 23.50
C GLY A 117 -0.40 -1.82 22.55
N LEU A 118 -0.67 -1.58 21.27
CA LEU A 118 -0.68 -2.63 20.25
C LEU A 118 0.74 -2.87 19.74
N TRP A 119 1.06 -4.13 19.49
CA TRP A 119 2.37 -4.52 18.97
C TRP A 119 2.24 -5.57 17.88
N SER A 120 3.25 -5.62 17.02
CA SER A 120 3.41 -6.64 15.99
C SER A 120 4.88 -6.98 15.77
N VAL A 121 5.14 -8.21 15.36
CA VAL A 121 6.47 -8.71 15.01
C VAL A 121 6.43 -9.15 13.56
N PHE A 122 7.33 -8.61 12.75
CA PHE A 122 7.50 -8.97 11.35
C PHE A 122 8.83 -9.69 11.15
N HIS A 123 8.82 -10.69 10.27
CA HIS A 123 10.00 -11.47 9.92
C HIS A 123 10.18 -11.53 8.40
N TYR A 124 11.43 -11.41 7.93
CA TYR A 124 11.80 -11.64 6.55
C TYR A 124 12.30 -13.06 6.33
N ASP A 125 11.61 -13.82 5.47
CA ASP A 125 12.07 -15.10 4.97
C ASP A 125 12.72 -14.92 3.59
N GLU A 126 14.04 -15.07 3.54
CA GLU A 126 14.83 -14.90 2.31
C GLU A 126 14.49 -15.96 1.24
N GLY A 127 14.07 -17.16 1.65
CA GLY A 127 13.79 -18.27 0.75
C GLY A 127 12.51 -18.06 -0.08
N THR A 128 11.53 -17.41 0.52
CA THR A 128 10.21 -17.13 -0.07
C THR A 128 10.04 -15.68 -0.51
N ASP A 129 10.99 -14.80 -0.15
CA ASP A 129 10.90 -13.35 -0.35
C ASP A 129 9.65 -12.72 0.29
N VAL A 130 9.31 -13.18 1.50
CA VAL A 130 8.16 -12.72 2.27
C VAL A 130 8.64 -11.96 3.50
N PHE A 131 8.14 -10.74 3.68
CA PHE A 131 8.27 -9.98 4.92
C PHE A 131 6.87 -9.77 5.49
N ASP A 132 6.52 -10.50 6.54
CA ASP A 132 5.15 -10.49 7.04
C ASP A 132 5.07 -10.64 8.56
N GLN A 133 3.90 -10.36 9.11
CA GLN A 133 3.62 -10.45 10.52
C GLN A 133 3.60 -11.90 10.98
N VAL A 134 4.51 -12.25 11.89
CA VAL A 134 4.60 -13.57 12.52
C VAL A 134 3.94 -13.60 13.89
N ASP A 135 3.79 -12.46 14.56
CA ASP A 135 3.11 -12.37 15.85
C ASP A 135 2.53 -10.96 16.09
N SER A 136 1.51 -10.85 16.94
CA SER A 136 0.90 -9.58 17.29
C SER A 136 0.09 -9.64 18.59
N SER A 137 -0.23 -8.45 19.12
CA SER A 137 -1.21 -8.32 20.20
C SER A 137 -2.59 -8.80 19.77
N ILE A 138 -2.98 -8.66 18.50
CA ILE A 138 -4.25 -9.18 17.99
C ILE A 138 -4.26 -10.71 18.05
N ARG A 139 -3.17 -11.36 17.63
CA ARG A 139 -3.00 -12.81 17.72
C ARG A 139 -3.09 -13.33 19.14
N SER A 140 -2.45 -12.61 20.06
CA SER A 140 -2.28 -13.04 21.46
C SER A 140 -3.47 -12.70 22.36
N GLU A 141 -4.06 -11.51 22.20
CA GLU A 141 -5.12 -10.97 23.06
C GLU A 141 -6.52 -11.04 22.42
N GLY A 142 -6.61 -11.35 21.13
CA GLY A 142 -7.87 -11.53 20.40
C GLY A 142 -8.73 -10.27 20.39
N ILE A 143 -10.02 -10.43 20.70
CA ILE A 143 -11.03 -9.36 20.66
C ILE A 143 -10.62 -8.14 21.50
N ALA A 144 -9.96 -8.33 22.65
CA ALA A 144 -9.54 -7.22 23.50
C ALA A 144 -8.52 -6.29 22.80
N ALA A 145 -7.61 -6.83 21.97
CA ALA A 145 -6.73 -6.02 21.16
C ALA A 145 -7.44 -5.40 19.95
N ILE A 146 -8.44 -6.09 19.38
CA ILE A 146 -9.28 -5.52 18.31
C ILE A 146 -10.03 -4.30 18.82
N GLU A 147 -10.59 -4.32 20.04
CA GLU A 147 -11.26 -3.16 20.64
C GLU A 147 -10.34 -1.93 20.72
N LYS A 148 -9.06 -2.13 21.09
CA LYS A 148 -8.05 -1.06 21.08
C LYS A 148 -7.80 -0.55 19.65
N ALA A 149 -7.68 -1.45 18.67
CA ALA A 149 -7.46 -1.12 17.27
C ALA A 149 -8.63 -0.33 16.67
N VAL A 150 -9.87 -0.71 16.96
CA VAL A 150 -11.06 0.01 16.50
C VAL A 150 -11.14 1.40 17.13
N ALA A 151 -10.91 1.51 18.44
CA ALA A 151 -10.89 2.81 19.09
C ALA A 151 -9.79 3.73 18.52
N ALA A 152 -8.64 3.17 18.12
CA ALA A 152 -7.59 3.92 17.43
C ALA A 152 -8.01 4.36 16.03
N ALA A 153 -8.65 3.47 15.25
CA ALA A 153 -9.17 3.78 13.93
C ALA A 153 -10.22 4.90 13.97
N GLU A 154 -11.14 4.86 14.95
CA GLU A 154 -12.15 5.89 15.17
C GLU A 154 -11.52 7.25 15.47
N ARG A 155 -10.56 7.30 16.42
CA ARG A 155 -9.81 8.53 16.71
C ARG A 155 -9.04 9.04 15.49
N GLY A 156 -8.46 8.13 14.70
CA GLY A 156 -7.78 8.49 13.46
C GLY A 156 -8.74 9.12 12.44
N ALA A 157 -9.95 8.57 12.32
CA ALA A 157 -10.99 9.09 11.43
C ALA A 157 -11.54 10.45 11.90
N GLU A 158 -11.70 10.66 13.21
CA GLU A 158 -12.12 11.96 13.78
C GLU A 158 -11.09 13.07 13.50
N ASN A 159 -9.81 12.72 13.49
CA ASN A 159 -8.71 13.63 13.21
C ASN A 159 -8.29 13.65 11.73
N ALA A 160 -9.01 12.93 10.86
CA ALA A 160 -8.64 12.81 9.46
C ALA A 160 -8.80 14.16 8.75
N GLY A 161 -7.69 14.66 8.19
CA GLY A 161 -7.68 15.80 7.29
C GLY A 161 -7.61 15.37 5.81
N PRO A 162 -7.80 16.32 4.89
CA PRO A 162 -7.48 16.09 3.50
C PRO A 162 -5.99 15.71 3.35
N PRO A 163 -5.62 14.93 2.32
CA PRO A 163 -4.22 14.64 2.04
C PRO A 163 -3.41 15.93 1.88
N THR A 164 -2.15 15.91 2.28
CA THR A 164 -1.24 17.07 2.15
C THR A 164 -0.31 16.90 0.96
N VAL A 165 0.34 18.00 0.54
CA VAL A 165 1.35 17.95 -0.52
C VAL A 165 2.53 17.07 -0.09
N GLU A 166 2.93 17.16 1.18
CA GLU A 166 4.02 16.38 1.75
C GLU A 166 3.71 14.88 1.72
N ALA A 167 2.47 14.49 2.01
CA ALA A 167 2.02 13.10 1.93
C ALA A 167 2.02 12.55 0.50
N MET A 168 2.00 13.43 -0.52
CA MET A 168 2.00 13.06 -1.94
C MET A 168 3.37 13.19 -2.61
N ALA A 169 4.37 13.72 -1.90
CA ALA A 169 5.68 14.07 -2.48
C ALA A 169 6.39 12.87 -3.11
N GLU A 170 6.42 11.72 -2.43
CA GLU A 170 7.04 10.49 -2.96
C GLU A 170 6.31 9.96 -4.20
N LEU A 171 4.98 10.01 -4.21
CA LEU A 171 4.17 9.59 -5.35
C LEU A 171 4.39 10.50 -6.56
N HIS A 172 4.51 11.81 -6.33
CA HIS A 172 4.84 12.79 -7.37
C HIS A 172 6.26 12.60 -7.90
N ALA A 173 7.23 12.35 -7.02
CA ALA A 173 8.60 12.02 -7.41
C ALA A 173 8.64 10.75 -8.29
N LEU A 174 7.87 9.73 -7.92
CA LEU A 174 7.74 8.51 -8.73
C LEU A 174 7.06 8.78 -10.08
N ALA A 175 5.98 9.54 -10.11
CA ALA A 175 5.32 9.92 -11.37
C ALA A 175 6.26 10.69 -12.29
N HIS A 176 7.11 11.56 -11.73
CA HIS A 176 8.15 12.26 -12.47
C HIS A 176 9.22 11.31 -13.01
N ALA A 177 9.75 10.40 -12.17
CA ALA A 177 10.77 9.42 -12.57
C ALA A 177 10.26 8.42 -13.64
N ALA A 178 8.98 8.05 -13.56
CA ALA A 178 8.32 7.20 -14.55
C ALA A 178 8.12 7.89 -15.90
N GLY A 179 8.05 9.22 -15.93
CA GLY A 179 7.98 10.04 -17.14
C GLY A 179 6.74 9.81 -18.03
N GLY A 180 6.50 10.78 -18.90
CA GLY A 180 5.31 10.80 -19.76
C GLY A 180 4.00 11.03 -18.97
N GLU A 181 2.90 11.16 -19.69
CA GLU A 181 1.58 11.34 -19.09
C GLU A 181 0.97 9.98 -18.71
N ARG A 182 1.36 9.46 -17.53
CA ARG A 182 0.87 8.20 -16.94
C ARG A 182 -0.34 8.48 -16.04
N ALA A 183 -1.25 7.51 -15.91
CA ALA A 183 -2.29 7.61 -14.88
C ALA A 183 -1.68 7.34 -13.50
N VAL A 184 -1.97 8.17 -12.51
CA VAL A 184 -1.47 7.99 -11.14
C VAL A 184 -2.53 7.31 -10.29
N LYS A 185 -2.15 6.20 -9.64
CA LYS A 185 -3.02 5.42 -8.74
C LYS A 185 -2.70 5.68 -7.27
N SER A 186 -3.74 5.65 -6.44
CA SER A 186 -3.64 5.71 -4.97
C SER A 186 -4.34 4.52 -4.33
N GLY A 187 -3.87 4.10 -3.16
CA GLY A 187 -4.55 3.14 -2.29
C GLY A 187 -5.59 3.77 -1.35
N ALA A 188 -5.86 5.07 -1.49
CA ALA A 188 -6.86 5.76 -0.67
C ALA A 188 -8.25 5.13 -0.82
N GLY A 189 -9.00 5.10 0.28
CA GLY A 189 -10.29 4.41 0.36
C GLY A 189 -10.18 2.92 0.65
N PHE A 190 -9.02 2.46 1.11
CA PHE A 190 -8.79 1.06 1.43
C PHE A 190 -9.72 0.58 2.54
N LEU A 191 -10.43 -0.50 2.28
CA LEU A 191 -11.31 -1.18 3.23
C LEU A 191 -11.07 -2.68 3.15
N GLN A 192 -10.88 -3.31 4.31
CA GLN A 192 -10.79 -4.77 4.44
C GLN A 192 -11.21 -5.19 5.84
N ILE A 193 -11.63 -6.44 6.00
CA ILE A 193 -11.56 -7.13 7.28
C ILE A 193 -10.27 -7.96 7.25
N PRO A 194 -9.31 -7.76 8.16
CA PRO A 194 -8.09 -8.56 8.16
C PRO A 194 -8.39 -10.06 8.25
N VAL A 195 -7.62 -10.87 7.54
CA VAL A 195 -7.85 -12.33 7.43
C VAL A 195 -7.31 -13.13 8.63
N GLU A 196 -6.73 -12.46 9.62
CA GLU A 196 -6.27 -13.08 10.84
C GLU A 196 -7.45 -13.63 11.65
N ALA A 197 -7.26 -14.81 12.28
CA ALA A 197 -8.34 -15.56 12.91
C ALA A 197 -9.18 -14.74 13.91
N ALA A 198 -8.54 -13.88 14.72
CA ALA A 198 -9.24 -13.04 15.69
C ALA A 198 -10.19 -12.03 15.02
N TRP A 199 -9.82 -11.48 13.86
CA TRP A 199 -10.68 -10.56 13.10
C TRP A 199 -11.87 -11.28 12.48
N LEU A 200 -11.65 -12.49 11.95
CA LEU A 200 -12.72 -13.32 11.41
C LEU A 200 -13.69 -13.79 12.51
N GLU A 201 -13.17 -14.14 13.69
CA GLU A 201 -13.99 -14.45 14.87
C GLU A 201 -14.80 -13.22 15.32
N ALA A 202 -14.18 -12.03 15.34
CA ALA A 202 -14.86 -10.78 15.66
C ALA A 202 -15.97 -10.45 14.64
N ALA A 203 -15.78 -10.75 13.36
CA ALA A 203 -16.84 -10.58 12.36
C ALA A 203 -18.10 -11.41 12.65
N ALA A 204 -17.94 -12.61 13.22
CA ALA A 204 -19.06 -13.46 13.60
C ALA A 204 -19.64 -13.14 14.99
N SER A 205 -18.77 -12.84 15.96
CA SER A 205 -19.16 -12.72 17.38
C SER A 205 -19.40 -11.28 17.85
N ARG A 206 -18.80 -10.30 17.17
CA ARG A 206 -18.82 -8.86 17.49
C ARG A 206 -19.00 -8.02 16.21
N PRO A 207 -20.08 -8.22 15.43
CA PRO A 207 -20.32 -7.46 14.21
C PRO A 207 -20.39 -5.94 14.45
N ASP A 208 -20.81 -5.52 15.65
CA ASP A 208 -20.79 -4.12 16.09
C ASP A 208 -19.39 -3.50 16.06
N LEU A 209 -18.38 -4.30 16.40
CA LEU A 209 -16.99 -3.85 16.43
C LEU A 209 -16.42 -3.72 15.01
N ILE A 210 -16.77 -4.66 14.13
CA ILE A 210 -16.38 -4.61 12.72
C ILE A 210 -17.07 -3.46 11.99
N GLU A 211 -18.35 -3.21 12.25
CA GLU A 211 -19.08 -2.07 11.68
C GLU A 211 -18.36 -0.76 12.03
N ARG A 212 -18.04 -0.54 13.30
CA ARG A 212 -17.30 0.66 13.75
C ARG A 212 -15.93 0.80 13.09
N TYR A 213 -15.21 -0.31 12.91
CA TYR A 213 -13.93 -0.33 12.22
C TYR A 213 -14.06 0.10 10.76
N LEU A 214 -15.03 -0.47 10.03
CA LEU A 214 -15.28 -0.14 8.63
C LEU A 214 -15.80 1.30 8.48
N ASP A 215 -16.67 1.75 9.38
CA ASP A 215 -17.18 3.12 9.43
C ASP A 215 -16.06 4.15 9.57
N ALA A 216 -15.07 3.88 10.42
CA ALA A 216 -13.90 4.73 10.55
C ALA A 216 -13.13 4.85 9.23
N GLY A 217 -12.91 3.72 8.53
CA GLY A 217 -12.31 3.71 7.20
C GLY A 217 -13.12 4.49 6.16
N VAL A 218 -14.44 4.34 6.15
CA VAL A 218 -15.35 5.08 5.26
C VAL A 218 -15.28 6.58 5.53
N ARG A 219 -15.28 7.01 6.80
CA ARG A 219 -15.14 8.43 7.17
C ARG A 219 -13.83 9.01 6.64
N GLN A 220 -12.72 8.30 6.79
CA GLN A 220 -11.43 8.73 6.23
C GLN A 220 -11.45 8.79 4.69
N ALA A 221 -12.09 7.83 4.03
CA ALA A 221 -12.23 7.80 2.58
C ALA A 221 -13.05 8.99 2.05
N LEU A 222 -14.15 9.34 2.72
CA LEU A 222 -15.01 10.48 2.36
C LEU A 222 -14.28 11.82 2.45
N VAL A 223 -13.31 11.95 3.36
CA VAL A 223 -12.47 13.15 3.46
C VAL A 223 -11.37 13.18 2.39
N SER A 224 -10.70 12.04 2.16
CA SER A 224 -9.50 12.00 1.33
C SER A 224 -9.77 11.90 -0.17
N ILE A 225 -10.69 11.01 -0.60
CA ILE A 225 -10.91 10.71 -2.03
C ILE A 225 -11.25 11.95 -2.87
N PRO A 226 -12.17 12.84 -2.45
CA PRO A 226 -12.54 14.01 -3.24
C PRO A 226 -11.38 14.97 -3.52
N GLU A 227 -10.32 14.93 -2.71
CA GLU A 227 -9.19 15.83 -2.77
C GLU A 227 -8.06 15.29 -3.68
N LEU A 228 -7.99 13.98 -3.89
CA LEU A 228 -6.95 13.32 -4.69
C LEU A 228 -6.81 13.84 -6.13
N PRO A 229 -7.88 14.24 -6.85
CA PRO A 229 -7.73 14.81 -8.19
C PRO A 229 -6.86 16.07 -8.22
N LYS A 230 -6.81 16.85 -7.14
CA LYS A 230 -5.95 18.04 -7.02
C LYS A 230 -4.45 17.69 -7.08
N TYR A 231 -4.12 16.43 -6.77
CA TYR A 231 -2.77 15.88 -6.77
C TYR A 231 -2.49 15.03 -8.02
N GLY A 232 -3.35 15.06 -9.05
CA GLY A 232 -3.17 14.32 -10.30
C GLY A 232 -3.51 12.82 -10.22
N ILE A 233 -4.08 12.38 -9.10
CA ILE A 233 -4.52 11.00 -8.91
C ILE A 233 -5.86 10.81 -9.60
N SER A 234 -5.94 9.77 -10.44
CA SER A 234 -7.12 9.49 -11.28
C SER A 234 -7.61 8.04 -11.19
N VAL A 235 -6.87 7.19 -10.47
CA VAL A 235 -7.23 5.78 -10.28
C VAL A 235 -7.14 5.45 -8.79
N LEU A 236 -8.14 4.73 -8.28
CA LEU A 236 -8.12 4.16 -6.94
C LEU A 236 -7.90 2.66 -7.06
N TRP A 237 -6.91 2.15 -6.33
CA TRP A 237 -6.62 0.73 -6.19
C TRP A 237 -6.60 0.40 -4.71
N ALA A 238 -7.79 0.21 -4.14
CA ALA A 238 -8.03 0.26 -2.71
C ALA A 238 -8.72 -1.00 -2.16
N GLY A 239 -8.43 -2.16 -2.75
CA GLY A 239 -8.93 -3.45 -2.26
C GLY A 239 -7.92 -4.13 -1.34
N GLY A 240 -8.43 -4.73 -0.26
CA GLY A 240 -7.72 -5.79 0.46
C GLY A 240 -8.19 -7.17 -0.01
N ASP A 241 -7.32 -8.17 0.09
CA ASP A 241 -7.64 -9.52 -0.35
C ASP A 241 -8.32 -10.30 0.78
N LEU A 242 -9.58 -10.68 0.56
CA LEU A 242 -10.21 -11.84 1.20
C LEU A 242 -10.38 -12.89 0.11
N ALA A 243 -9.25 -13.47 -0.31
CA ALA A 243 -9.21 -14.45 -1.39
C ALA A 243 -9.36 -15.86 -0.81
N SER A 244 -10.49 -16.49 -1.07
CA SER A 244 -10.73 -17.91 -0.83
C SER A 244 -11.17 -18.56 -2.13
N ASN A 245 -10.71 -19.78 -2.41
CA ASN A 245 -11.19 -20.57 -3.55
C ASN A 245 -12.69 -20.94 -3.43
N GLY A 246 -13.30 -20.73 -2.26
CA GLY A 246 -14.73 -20.87 -2.02
C GLY A 246 -15.51 -19.55 -1.94
N GLY A 247 -14.86 -18.39 -2.10
CA GLY A 247 -15.43 -17.08 -1.78
C GLY A 247 -15.37 -16.75 -0.27
N PRO A 248 -15.83 -15.55 0.14
CA PRO A 248 -15.95 -15.15 1.54
C PRO A 248 -16.89 -16.05 2.34
#